data_AF-A0A6M3LYF3-F1
#
_entry.id   AF-A0A6M3LYF3-F1
#
_cell.length_a   1.000
_cell.length_b   1.000
_cell.length_c   1.000
_cell.angle_alpha   90.00
_cell.angle_beta   90.00
_cell.angle_gamma   90.00
#
_symmetry.space_group_name_H-M   'P 1'
#
loop_
_entity.id
_entity.type
_entity.pdbx_description
1 polymer ?
#
loop_
_entity_poly.entity_id
_entity_poly.type
_entity_poly.pdbx_seq_one_letter_code
_entity_poly.pdbx_strand_id
1 'polypeptide(L)'
;MSGTYRIGGVDLLLQPTTGRWMPRKPLGIDGNGHPIYPGVREFEMRFQLGSPADYNQLQTFFESVSNTGTVIVDLPIYGHASYTFTSYTGCVLREPDSREYFSEHQTDFVILVAGIRT
;
A
#
# COMPACT_ATOMS: atom_id res chain seq x y z
N MET A 1 7.29 -16.42 -6.40
CA MET A 1 6.57 -15.14 -6.58
C MET A 1 5.09 -15.46 -6.68
N SER A 2 4.22 -14.77 -5.94
CA SER A 2 2.79 -15.11 -5.82
C SER A 2 1.95 -14.71 -7.03
N GLY A 3 2.42 -13.77 -7.87
CA GLY A 3 1.67 -13.27 -9.03
C GLY A 3 0.45 -12.42 -8.66
N THR A 4 0.25 -12.12 -7.37
CA THR A 4 -0.87 -11.36 -6.82
C THR A 4 -0.41 -10.48 -5.65
N TYR A 5 -1.28 -9.56 -5.19
CA TYR A 5 -0.99 -8.74 -4.03
C TYR A 5 -0.99 -9.59 -2.76
N ARG A 6 0.15 -9.59 -2.07
CA ARG A 6 0.38 -10.35 -0.83
C ARG A 6 1.01 -9.44 0.22
N ILE A 7 0.59 -9.54 1.48
CA ILE A 7 1.17 -8.77 2.58
C ILE A 7 1.37 -9.72 3.76
N GLY A 8 2.55 -9.71 4.37
CA GLY A 8 2.89 -10.59 5.49
C GLY A 8 2.86 -12.07 5.12
N GLY A 9 3.04 -12.40 3.84
CA GLY A 9 2.94 -13.78 3.34
C GLY A 9 1.50 -14.30 3.16
N VAL A 10 0.48 -13.48 3.43
CA VAL A 10 -0.94 -13.80 3.24
C VAL A 10 -1.47 -13.08 2.00
N ASP A 11 -2.13 -13.82 1.11
CA ASP A 11 -2.73 -13.26 -0.09
C ASP A 11 -3.95 -12.41 0.28
N LEU A 12 -4.07 -11.25 -0.36
CA LEU A 12 -5.27 -10.42 -0.21
C LEU A 12 -6.47 -11.13 -0.83
N LEU A 13 -7.41 -11.54 0.01
CA LEU A 13 -8.65 -12.16 -0.45
C LEU A 13 -9.47 -11.20 -1.32
N LEU A 14 -9.60 -9.96 -0.88
CA LEU A 14 -10.16 -8.88 -1.68
C LEU A 14 -9.01 -8.18 -2.42
N GLN A 15 -9.04 -8.23 -3.74
CA GLN A 15 -8.02 -7.58 -4.57
C GLN A 15 -8.29 -6.07 -4.65
N PRO A 16 -7.24 -5.23 -4.68
CA PRO A 16 -7.41 -3.79 -4.80
C PRO A 16 -8.03 -3.44 -6.16
N THR A 17 -9.01 -2.55 -6.15
CA THR A 17 -9.64 -2.00 -7.37
C THR A 17 -8.62 -1.20 -8.17
N THR A 18 -7.75 -0.46 -7.48
CA THR A 18 -6.61 0.22 -8.12
C THR A 18 -5.36 0.14 -7.24
N GLY A 19 -4.21 0.03 -7.88
CA GLY A 19 -2.90 0.07 -7.23
C GLY A 19 -1.99 1.02 -8.01
N ARG A 20 -1.31 1.93 -7.32
CA ARG A 20 -0.36 2.84 -7.96
C ARG A 20 0.84 3.16 -7.11
N TRP A 21 1.97 3.33 -7.79
CA TRP A 21 3.17 3.89 -7.19
C TRP A 21 3.00 5.39 -6.95
N MET A 22 3.21 5.82 -5.71
CA MET A 22 3.11 7.21 -5.34
C MET A 22 4.37 7.98 -5.77
N PRO A 23 4.24 9.26 -6.16
CA PRO A 23 5.39 10.12 -6.45
C PRO A 23 6.32 10.21 -5.23
N ARG A 24 7.63 10.10 -5.46
CA ARG A 24 8.61 10.34 -4.39
C ARG A 24 8.56 11.82 -4.01
N LYS A 25 8.22 12.11 -2.76
CA LYS A 25 8.36 13.46 -2.21
C LYS A 25 9.78 13.61 -1.67
N PRO A 26 10.64 14.45 -2.27
CA PRO A 26 11.97 14.69 -1.71
C PRO A 26 11.85 15.40 -0.36
N LEU A 27 12.63 14.95 0.62
CA LEU A 27 12.68 15.59 1.94
C LEU A 27 13.86 16.56 1.95
N GLY A 28 13.56 17.82 1.66
CA GLY A 28 14.55 18.88 1.54
C GLY A 28 15.29 18.85 0.20
N ILE A 29 15.67 20.04 -0.26
CA ILE A 29 16.46 20.27 -1.47
C ILE A 29 17.64 21.12 -1.03
N ASP A 30 18.85 20.75 -1.43
CA ASP A 30 20.06 21.54 -1.14
C ASP A 30 20.11 22.83 -1.98
N GLY A 31 21.10 23.69 -1.71
CA GLY A 31 21.31 24.93 -2.49
C GLY A 31 21.68 24.71 -3.96
N ASN A 32 21.88 23.46 -4.40
CA ASN A 32 22.23 23.06 -5.76
C ASN A 32 21.12 22.24 -6.44
N GLY A 33 19.92 22.15 -5.84
CA GLY A 33 18.76 21.47 -6.42
C GLY A 33 18.72 19.95 -6.22
N HIS A 34 19.65 19.35 -5.47
CA HIS A 34 19.63 17.92 -5.18
C HIS A 34 18.81 17.59 -3.92
N PRO A 35 18.05 16.49 -3.91
CA PRO A 35 17.35 16.04 -2.72
C PRO A 35 18.36 15.60 -1.65
N ILE A 36 18.31 16.23 -0.47
CA ILE A 36 19.20 15.92 0.66
C ILE A 36 18.94 14.48 1.15
N TYR A 37 17.67 14.08 1.14
CA TYR A 37 17.26 12.71 1.42
C TYR A 37 16.44 12.17 0.25
N PRO A 38 16.89 11.10 -0.42
CA PRO A 38 16.08 10.43 -1.43
C PRO A 38 14.83 9.87 -0.74
N GLY A 39 13.65 10.36 -1.13
CA GLY A 39 12.39 9.86 -0.57
C GLY A 39 12.24 8.36 -0.84
N VAL A 40 11.85 7.61 0.20
CA VAL A 40 11.42 6.21 0.03
C VAL A 40 10.17 6.14 -0.84
N ARG A 41 9.99 5.05 -1.59
CA ARG A 41 8.77 4.88 -2.38
C ARG A 41 7.61 4.48 -1.48
N GLU A 42 6.43 4.90 -1.90
CA GLU A 42 5.16 4.47 -1.33
C GLU A 42 4.29 3.86 -2.45
N PHE A 43 3.43 2.92 -2.10
CA PHE A 43 2.47 2.30 -3.00
C PHE A 43 1.08 2.40 -2.38
N GLU A 44 0.12 2.94 -3.13
CA GLU A 44 -1.27 3.11 -2.70
C GLU A 44 -2.12 2.01 -3.32
N MET A 45 -2.85 1.28 -2.47
CA MET A 45 -3.88 0.31 -2.86
C MET A 45 -5.24 0.87 -2.44
N ARG A 46 -6.18 0.94 -3.38
CA ARG A 46 -7.56 1.38 -3.10
C ARG A 46 -8.53 0.25 -3.35
N PHE A 47 -9.48 0.12 -2.44
CA PHE A 47 -10.56 -0.85 -2.49
C PHE A 47 -11.87 -0.10 -2.49
N GLN A 48 -12.64 -0.28 -3.56
CA GLN A 48 -14.03 0.15 -3.59
C GLN A 48 -14.86 -0.94 -2.89
N LEU A 49 -15.45 -0.58 -1.76
CA LEU A 49 -16.18 -1.50 -0.91
C LEU A 49 -17.62 -1.63 -1.41
N GLY A 50 -18.06 -2.87 -1.64
CA GLY A 50 -19.44 -3.17 -2.02
C GLY A 50 -20.34 -3.44 -0.82
N SER A 51 -19.75 -3.81 0.32
CA SER A 51 -20.48 -4.17 1.53
C SER A 51 -19.71 -3.86 2.81
N PRO A 52 -20.39 -3.73 3.97
CA PRO A 52 -19.73 -3.63 5.27
C PRO A 52 -18.88 -4.87 5.64
N ALA A 53 -19.17 -6.03 5.06
CA ALA A 53 -18.40 -7.25 5.28
C ALA A 53 -16.98 -7.12 4.69
N ASP A 54 -16.85 -6.48 3.52
CA ASP A 54 -15.57 -6.22 2.87
C ASP A 54 -14.67 -5.32 3.73
N TYR A 55 -15.27 -4.30 4.35
CA TYR A 55 -14.57 -3.43 5.29
C TYR A 55 -14.02 -4.20 6.49
N ASN A 56 -14.88 -4.98 7.16
CA ASN A 56 -14.45 -5.75 8.34
C ASN A 56 -13.34 -6.74 8.00
N GLN A 57 -13.38 -7.33 6.80
CA GLN A 57 -12.33 -8.23 6.33
C GLN A 57 -10.99 -7.51 6.15
N LEU A 58 -10.98 -6.34 5.50
CA LEU A 58 -9.77 -5.55 5.32
C LEU A 58 -9.23 -4.97 6.63
N GLN A 59 -10.12 -4.54 7.53
CA GLN A 59 -9.76 -4.04 8.86
C GLN A 59 -9.12 -5.14 9.71
N THR A 60 -9.75 -6.31 9.79
CA THR A 60 -9.21 -7.48 10.51
C THR A 60 -7.87 -7.91 9.92
N PHE A 61 -7.75 -7.89 8.60
CA PHE A 61 -6.50 -8.17 7.92
C PHE A 61 -5.41 -7.16 8.30
N PHE A 62 -5.73 -5.85 8.25
CA PHE A 62 -4.80 -4.80 8.64
C PHE A 62 -4.34 -4.97 10.09
N GLU A 63 -5.25 -5.22 11.04
CA GLU A 63 -4.92 -5.44 12.46
C GLU A 63 -4.05 -6.69 12.67
N SER A 64 -4.28 -7.76 11.91
CA SER A 64 -3.47 -8.98 11.99
C SER A 64 -2.03 -8.75 11.57
N VAL A 65 -1.81 -7.83 10.63
CA VAL A 65 -0.51 -7.56 10.02
C VAL A 65 0.20 -6.37 10.72
N SER A 66 -0.53 -5.35 11.16
CA SER A 66 0.02 -4.11 11.73
C SER A 66 0.80 -4.34 13.03
N ASN A 67 0.45 -5.37 13.81
CA ASN A 67 1.13 -5.74 15.05
C ASN A 67 2.63 -6.10 14.88
N THR A 68 3.07 -6.37 13.65
CA THR A 68 4.45 -6.82 13.38
C THR A 68 5.43 -5.69 13.04
N GLY A 69 4.95 -4.45 12.89
CA GLY A 69 5.76 -3.25 12.62
C GLY A 69 6.36 -3.16 11.22
N THR A 70 6.97 -4.24 10.72
CA THR A 70 7.50 -4.35 9.35
C THR A 70 6.98 -5.61 8.68
N VAL A 71 6.65 -5.49 7.39
CA VAL A 71 6.01 -6.56 6.62
C VAL A 71 6.73 -6.78 5.29
N ILE A 72 6.53 -7.98 4.74
CA ILE A 72 6.92 -8.30 3.37
C ILE A 72 5.69 -8.11 2.49
N VAL A 73 5.81 -7.35 1.42
CA VAL A 73 4.72 -7.08 0.47
C VAL A 73 5.11 -7.54 -0.92
N ASP A 74 4.20 -8.20 -1.62
CA ASP A 74 4.35 -8.54 -3.03
C ASP A 74 3.58 -7.51 -3.85
N LEU A 75 4.32 -6.69 -4.60
CA LEU A 75 3.79 -5.59 -5.40
C LEU A 75 4.34 -5.62 -6.83
N PRO A 76 3.66 -5.01 -7.81
CA PRO A 76 4.18 -4.89 -9.18
C PRO A 76 5.49 -4.11 -9.22
N ILE A 77 6.49 -4.59 -9.95
CA ILE A 77 7.81 -3.95 -10.04
C ILE A 77 7.67 -2.49 -10.53
N TYR A 78 8.29 -1.57 -9.80
CA TYR A 78 8.31 -0.17 -10.20
C TYR A 78 8.98 0.02 -11.58
N GLY A 79 8.30 0.71 -12.49
CA GLY A 79 8.86 1.10 -13.79
C GLY A 79 9.00 -0.03 -14.81
N HIS A 80 8.48 -1.23 -14.50
CA HIS A 80 8.45 -2.34 -15.44
C HIS A 80 7.22 -2.25 -16.34
N ALA A 81 7.36 -2.58 -17.63
CA ALA A 81 6.27 -2.48 -18.61
C ALA A 81 5.17 -3.54 -18.39
N SER A 82 5.52 -4.67 -17.78
CA SER A 82 4.59 -5.75 -17.46
C SER A 82 4.31 -5.81 -15.95
N TYR A 83 3.11 -6.29 -15.58
CA TYR A 83 2.68 -6.57 -14.21
C TYR A 83 3.42 -7.78 -13.60
N THR A 84 4.72 -7.67 -13.48
CA THR A 84 5.55 -8.65 -12.80
C THR A 84 5.60 -8.29 -11.32
N PHE A 85 5.21 -9.21 -10.45
CA PHE A 85 5.23 -9.00 -9.00
C PHE A 85 6.58 -9.37 -8.40
N THR A 86 7.05 -8.57 -7.45
CA THR A 86 8.25 -8.87 -6.66
C THR A 86 7.98 -8.63 -5.17
N SER A 87 8.73 -9.31 -4.32
CA SER A 87 8.64 -9.21 -2.87
C SER A 87 9.55 -8.08 -2.37
N TYR A 88 8.95 -7.13 -1.66
CA TYR A 88 9.64 -6.04 -0.97
C TYR A 88 9.60 -6.29 0.54
N THR A 89 10.75 -6.27 1.20
CA THR A 89 10.89 -6.52 2.64
C THR A 89 11.10 -5.23 3.42
N GLY A 90 10.69 -5.19 4.68
CA GLY A 90 10.89 -4.03 5.55
C GLY A 90 9.95 -2.87 5.23
N CYS A 91 8.81 -3.17 4.61
CA CYS A 91 7.77 -2.19 4.33
C CYS A 91 6.92 -1.97 5.58
N VAL A 92 6.31 -0.80 5.67
CA VAL A 92 5.39 -0.45 6.76
C VAL A 92 4.04 -0.15 6.14
N LEU A 93 2.97 -0.66 6.73
CA LEU A 93 1.62 -0.28 6.35
C LEU A 93 1.21 0.93 7.18
N ARG A 94 0.72 1.98 6.52
CA ARG A 94 0.03 3.05 7.25
C ARG A 94 -1.39 2.61 7.57
N GLU A 95 -1.90 3.18 8.66
CA GLU A 95 -3.30 3.06 9.02
C GLU A 95 -4.19 3.40 7.82
N PRO A 96 -5.16 2.54 7.50
CA PRO A 96 -6.00 2.74 6.33
C PRO A 96 -6.93 3.94 6.56
N ASP A 97 -7.03 4.80 5.54
CA ASP A 97 -7.94 5.93 5.54
C ASP A 97 -9.29 5.47 4.96
N SER A 98 -10.33 5.45 5.79
CA SER A 98 -11.71 5.30 5.33
C SER A 98 -12.28 6.68 5.04
N ARG A 99 -12.31 7.07 3.76
CA ARG A 99 -12.92 8.35 3.39
C ARG A 99 -14.44 8.22 3.42
N GLU A 100 -15.07 8.99 4.27
CA GLU A 100 -16.52 9.14 4.29
C GLU A 100 -16.96 9.92 3.05
N TYR A 101 -17.65 9.26 2.12
CA TYR A 101 -18.28 9.97 0.98
C TYR A 101 -19.75 10.32 1.28
N PHE A 102 -20.44 9.51 2.09
CA PHE A 102 -21.74 9.81 2.70
C PHE A 102 -21.86 9.05 4.03
N SER A 103 -22.39 9.70 5.07
CA SER A 103 -22.25 9.39 6.51
C SER A 103 -22.86 8.08 7.04
N GLU A 104 -23.09 7.06 6.21
CA GLU A 104 -23.68 5.79 6.65
C GLU A 104 -22.97 4.53 6.10
N HIS A 105 -22.18 4.66 5.03
CA HIS A 105 -21.47 3.52 4.43
C HIS A 105 -20.05 3.91 4.02
N GLN A 106 -19.05 3.19 4.53
CA GLN A 106 -17.67 3.31 4.07
C GLN A 106 -17.59 2.67 2.67
N THR A 107 -17.41 3.52 1.66
CA THR A 107 -17.35 3.09 0.26
C THR A 107 -15.92 2.92 -0.25
N ASP A 108 -14.94 3.58 0.39
CA ASP A 108 -13.54 3.56 -0.01
C ASP A 108 -12.64 3.21 1.15
N PHE A 109 -11.72 2.27 0.90
CA PHE A 109 -10.66 1.90 1.82
C PHE A 109 -9.32 2.03 1.12
N VAL A 110 -8.37 2.73 1.74
CA VAL A 110 -7.04 2.95 1.16
C VAL A 110 -5.96 2.41 2.07
N ILE A 111 -5.18 1.47 1.58
CA ILE A 111 -3.96 0.98 2.25
C ILE A 111 -2.76 1.64 1.58
N LEU A 112 -1.93 2.30 2.37
CA LEU A 112 -0.66 2.85 1.91
C LEU A 112 0.51 2.01 2.44
N VAL A 113 1.30 1.48 1.53
CA VAL A 113 2.54 0.79 1.83
C VAL A 113 3.69 1.77 1.70
N ALA A 114 4.44 1.98 2.78
CA ALA A 114 5.56 2.91 2.85
C ALA A 114 6.89 2.18 3.09
N GLY A 115 7.99 2.89 2.86
CA GLY A 115 9.35 2.38 3.11
C GLY A 115 9.86 1.43 2.03
N ILE A 116 9.28 1.46 0.83
CA ILE A 116 9.67 0.54 -0.25
C ILE A 116 11.02 0.99 -0.84
N ARG A 117 12.01 0.10 -0.72
CA ARG A 117 13.35 0.28 -1.30
C ARG A 117 13.37 -0.39 -2.66
N THR A 118 13.59 0.40 -3.71
CA THR A 118 13.70 -0.01 -5.12
C THR A 118 15.01 0.47 -5.69
#